data_AF-A0A965R0F5-F1
#
_entry.id   AF-A0A965R0F5-F1
#
_cell.length_a   1.000
_cell.length_b   1.000
_cell.length_c   1.000
_cell.angle_alpha   90.00
_cell.angle_beta   90.00
_cell.angle_gamma   90.00
#
_symmetry.space_group_name_H-M   'P 1'
#
loop_
_entity.id
_entity.type
_entity.pdbx_description
1 polymer ?
#
loop_
_entity_poly.entity_id
_entity_poly.type
_entity_poly.pdbx_seq_one_letter_code
_entity_poly.pdbx_strand_id
1 'polypeptide(L)' 'TALRANAAEAALVGHPLTESTISLAASAVRSICDPAEDLRGDAEYKTAMAAEMTKRAIRAAAARCA' A
#
# COMPACT_ATOMS: atom_id res chain seq x y z
N THR A 1 -14.72 3.89 3.37
CA THR A 1 -15.13 2.58 2.80
C THR A 1 -13.89 1.76 2.47
N ALA A 2 -14.02 0.52 1.99
CA ALA A 2 -12.88 -0.16 1.38
C ALA A 2 -12.50 0.52 0.05
N LEU A 3 -11.19 0.61 -0.22
CA LEU A 3 -10.63 1.28 -1.39
C LEU A 3 -9.88 0.27 -2.26
N ARG A 4 -10.04 0.37 -3.58
CA ARG A 4 -9.17 -0.32 -4.54
C ARG A 4 -8.10 0.65 -5.04
N ALA A 5 -6.84 0.32 -4.77
CA ALA A 5 -5.70 1.18 -5.10
C ALA A 5 -5.21 0.99 -6.54
N ASN A 6 -6.02 1.42 -7.53
CA ASN A 6 -5.70 1.24 -8.96
C ASN A 6 -4.30 1.77 -9.35
N ALA A 7 -3.87 2.90 -8.78
CA ALA A 7 -2.54 3.46 -9.03
C ALA A 7 -1.41 2.60 -8.44
N ALA A 8 -1.66 1.91 -7.31
CA ALA A 8 -0.72 0.96 -6.75
C ALA A 8 -0.63 -0.32 -7.59
N GLU A 9 -1.75 -0.79 -8.14
CA GLU A 9 -1.76 -1.90 -9.11
C GLU A 9 -0.94 -1.54 -10.37
N ALA A 10 -1.18 -0.36 -10.95
CA ALA A 10 -0.46 0.13 -12.12
C ALA A 10 1.05 0.27 -11.88
N ALA A 11 1.48 0.60 -10.65
CA ALA A 11 2.90 0.66 -10.30
C ALA A 11 3.60 -0.72 -10.26
N LEU A 12 2.84 -1.82 -10.23
CA LEU A 12 3.37 -3.19 -10.15
C LEU A 12 3.21 -3.96 -11.46
N VAL A 13 2.08 -3.79 -12.16
CA VAL A 13 1.79 -4.54 -13.39
C VAL A 13 2.84 -4.25 -14.46
N GLY A 14 3.47 -5.30 -14.99
CA GLY A 14 4.48 -5.19 -16.06
C GLY A 14 5.86 -4.73 -15.58
N HIS A 15 6.06 -4.54 -14.26
CA HIS A 15 7.33 -4.13 -13.69
C HIS A 15 7.97 -5.23 -12.83
N PRO A 16 9.32 -5.34 -12.79
CA PRO A 16 10.00 -6.24 -11.87
C PRO A 16 9.69 -5.87 -10.42
N LEU A 17 9.39 -6.88 -9.59
CA LEU A 17 9.08 -6.66 -8.19
C LEU A 17 10.34 -6.36 -7.38
N THR A 18 10.64 -5.08 -7.22
CA THR A 18 11.77 -4.53 -6.47
C THR A 18 11.29 -3.68 -5.29
N GLU A 19 12.19 -3.39 -4.35
CA GLU A 19 11.92 -2.46 -3.25
C GLU A 19 11.46 -1.07 -3.71
N SER A 20 11.95 -0.61 -4.85
CA SER A 20 11.51 0.65 -5.47
C SER A 20 10.05 0.57 -5.91
N THR A 21 9.67 -0.45 -6.69
CA THR A 21 8.28 -0.63 -7.15
C THR A 21 7.30 -0.87 -6.00
N ILE A 22 7.71 -1.60 -4.95
CA ILE A 22 6.91 -1.80 -3.73
C ILE A 22 6.70 -0.46 -3.01
N SER A 23 7.73 0.40 -2.96
CA SER A 23 7.64 1.73 -2.36
C SER A 23 6.75 2.67 -3.16
N LEU A 24 6.78 2.61 -4.49
CA LEU A 24 5.87 3.35 -5.37
C LEU A 24 4.41 2.92 -5.14
N ALA A 25 4.13 1.62 -5.08
CA ALA A 25 2.80 1.10 -4.78
C ALA A 25 2.30 1.57 -3.40
N ALA A 26 3.16 1.52 -2.38
CA ALA A 26 2.82 2.02 -1.05
C ALA A 26 2.55 3.53 -1.03
N SER A 27 3.30 4.33 -1.80
CA SER A 27 3.05 5.77 -1.96
C SER A 27 1.69 6.05 -2.61
N ALA A 28 1.34 5.29 -3.66
CA ALA A 28 0.04 5.38 -4.32
C ALA A 28 -1.13 4.99 -3.39
N VAL A 29 -0.92 4.08 -2.44
CA VAL A 29 -1.90 3.80 -1.38
C VAL A 29 -2.07 4.99 -0.45
N ARG A 30 -0.97 5.65 -0.03
CA ARG A 30 -1.06 6.84 0.83
C ARG A 30 -1.89 7.96 0.20
N SER A 31 -1.73 8.20 -1.11
CA SER A 31 -2.40 9.31 -1.78
C SER A 31 -3.92 9.18 -1.91
N ILE A 32 -4.47 7.99 -1.64
CA ILE A 32 -5.92 7.74 -1.67
C ILE A 32 -6.51 7.49 -0.28
N CYS A 33 -5.68 7.49 0.77
CA CYS A 33 -6.15 7.29 2.14
C CYS A 33 -6.85 8.55 2.65
N ASP A 34 -8.06 8.38 3.18
CA ASP A 34 -8.82 9.41 3.91
C ASP A 34 -9.38 8.80 5.22
N PRO A 35 -8.49 8.47 6.18
CA PRO A 35 -8.89 7.84 7.42
C PRO A 35 -9.47 8.85 8.41
N ALA A 36 -10.57 8.49 9.08
CA ALA A 36 -11.06 9.24 10.22
C ALA A 36 -10.11 9.12 11.42
N GLU A 37 -9.93 10.19 12.18
CA GLU A 37 -9.23 10.17 13.47
C GLU A 37 -10.12 9.54 14.54
N ASP A 38 -9.55 8.62 15.34
CA ASP A 38 -10.24 7.98 16.47
C ASP A 38 -9.20 7.39 17.45
N LEU A 39 -9.65 6.61 18.43
CA LEU A 39 -8.78 5.96 19.44
C LEU A 39 -7.72 5.00 18.87
N ARG A 40 -7.76 4.68 17.57
CA ARG A 40 -6.77 3.84 16.87
C ARG A 40 -5.65 4.67 16.24
N GLY A 41 -5.71 5.99 16.33
CA GLY A 41 -4.70 6.91 15.81
C GLY A 41 -5.28 8.03 14.95
N ASP A 42 -4.43 9.02 14.71
CA ASP A 42 -4.68 10.13 13.79
C ASP A 42 -4.62 9.70 12.32
N ALA A 43 -4.92 10.65 11.42
CA ALA A 43 -4.94 10.38 10.00
C ALA A 43 -3.54 10.07 9.44
N GLU A 44 -2.49 10.69 10.00
CA GLU A 44 -1.11 10.49 9.58
C GLU A 44 -0.64 9.06 9.87
N TYR A 45 -0.83 8.59 11.10
CA TYR A 45 -0.49 7.24 11.53
C TYR A 45 -1.23 6.18 10.71
N LYS A 46 -2.54 6.35 10.53
CA LYS A 46 -3.35 5.39 9.75
C LYS A 46 -2.92 5.33 8.29
N THR A 47 -2.59 6.47 7.69
CA THR A 47 -2.07 6.56 6.32
C THR A 47 -0.70 5.91 6.21
N ALA A 48 0.20 6.12 7.18
CA ALA A 48 1.49 5.46 7.23
C ALA A 48 1.36 3.94 7.38
N MET A 49 0.42 3.48 8.22
CA MET A 49 0.13 2.06 8.40
C MET A 49 -0.47 1.41 7.16
N ALA A 50 -1.35 2.08 6.42
CA ALA A 50 -1.86 1.57 5.14
C ALA A 50 -0.71 1.30 4.14
N ALA A 51 0.26 2.23 4.07
CA ALA A 51 1.46 2.05 3.25
C ALA A 51 2.31 0.87 3.72
N GLU A 52 2.58 0.78 5.03
CA GLU A 52 3.39 -0.29 5.62
C GLU A 52 2.76 -1.67 5.42
N MET A 53 1.45 -1.79 5.65
CA MET A 53 0.72 -3.04 5.41
C MET A 53 0.73 -3.41 3.93
N THR A 54 0.65 -2.43 3.02
CA THR A 54 0.76 -2.67 1.57
C THR A 54 2.12 -3.30 1.23
N LYS A 55 3.23 -2.76 1.74
CA LYS A 55 4.56 -3.33 1.51
C LYS A 55 4.67 -4.77 2.02
N ARG A 56 4.17 -5.03 3.24
CA ARG A 56 4.17 -6.38 3.84
C ARG A 56 3.32 -7.36 3.05
N ALA A 57 2.12 -6.95 2.65
CA ALA A 57 1.18 -7.76 1.90
C ALA A 57 1.75 -8.15 0.53
N ILE A 58 2.35 -7.20 -0.20
CA ILE A 58 2.98 -7.47 -1.50
C ILE A 58 4.12 -8.49 -1.36
N ARG A 59 5.03 -8.30 -0.38
CA ARG A 59 6.13 -9.26 -0.16
C ARG A 59 5.61 -10.65 0.22
N ALA A 60 4.61 -10.72 1.08
CA ALA A 60 4.00 -11.99 1.49
C ALA A 60 3.25 -12.68 0.33
N ALA A 61 2.62 -11.91 -0.57
CA ALA A 61 1.99 -12.44 -1.78
C ALA A 61 3.04 -12.97 -2.77
N ALA A 62 4.11 -12.21 -3.00
CA ALA A 62 5.19 -12.62 -3.89
C ALA A 62 5.88 -13.91 -3.43
N ALA A 63 6.08 -14.08 -2.12
CA ALA A 63 6.62 -15.32 -1.55
C ALA A 63 5.72 -16.56 -1.73
N ARG A 64 4.47 -16.39 -2.17
CA ARG A 64 3.51 -17.46 -2.46
C ARG A 64 3.35 -17.74 -3.95
N CYS A 65 3.92 -16.91 -4.83
CA CYS A 65 3.92 -17.15 -6.27
C CYS A 65 4.91 -18.28 -6.60
N ALA A 66 4.55 -19.14 -7.56
CA ALA A 66 5.38 -20.23 -8.08
C ALA A 66 5.83 -19.92 -9.52
#